data_AF-A0A259GC68-F1
#
_entry.id   AF-A0A259GC68-F1
#
_cell.length_a   1.000
_cell.length_b   1.000
_cell.length_c   1.000
_cell.angle_alpha   90.00
_cell.angle_beta   90.00
_cell.angle_gamma   90.00
#
_symmetry.space_group_name_H-M   'P 1'
#
loop_
_entity.id
_entity.type
_entity.pdbx_description
1 polymer ?
#
loop_
_entity_poly.entity_id
_entity_poly.type
_entity_poly.pdbx_seq_one_letter_code
_entity_poly.pdbx_strand_id
1 'polypeptide(L)'
;MNDLTESGLASAAAIPWYHPVGKECELFEYAFSNRLPLLIKGPTGCGKTRFVAHMAARLGRPLITVACHDDLTAADLVGRHLIGDGQTLWSDGPLTRAVRQGGICYLDEVVEARKDTTVVL
;
A
#
# COMPACT_ATOMS: atom_id res chain seq x y z
N MET A 1 -2.30 -31.53 17.52
CA MET A 1 -3.75 -31.37 17.64
C MET A 1 -3.97 -29.95 18.15
N ASN A 2 -4.56 -29.13 17.28
CA ASN A 2 -4.63 -27.66 17.29
C ASN A 2 -5.21 -27.05 18.58
N ASP A 3 -4.79 -25.82 18.92
CA ASP A 3 -5.56 -24.58 18.69
C ASP A 3 -4.73 -23.40 19.25
N LEU A 4 -4.24 -22.43 18.46
CA LEU A 4 -4.96 -21.35 17.76
C LEU A 4 -5.75 -20.40 18.69
N THR A 5 -5.06 -19.63 19.53
CA THR A 5 -5.51 -18.27 19.93
C THR A 5 -4.32 -17.40 20.36
N GLU A 6 -3.38 -17.11 19.44
CA GLU A 6 -2.72 -15.80 19.49
C GLU A 6 -3.55 -14.86 18.61
N SER A 7 -4.68 -14.43 19.17
CA SER A 7 -5.42 -13.30 18.63
C SER A 7 -4.53 -12.07 18.78
N GLY A 8 -3.78 -11.77 17.74
CA GLY A 8 -3.07 -10.50 17.59
C GLY A 8 -4.09 -9.36 17.64
N LEU A 9 -4.33 -8.82 18.83
CA LEU A 9 -4.82 -7.46 18.95
C LEU A 9 -3.74 -6.59 18.30
N ALA A 10 -3.98 -6.20 17.04
CA ALA A 10 -3.33 -5.03 16.50
C ALA A 10 -3.64 -3.90 17.49
N SER A 11 -2.62 -3.52 18.26
CA SER A 11 -2.62 -2.29 19.06
C SER A 11 -3.31 -1.22 18.23
N ALA A 12 -4.28 -0.50 18.81
CA ALA A 12 -4.90 0.65 18.17
C ALA A 12 -3.79 1.68 17.89
N ALA A 13 -3.13 1.53 16.75
CA ALA A 13 -1.98 2.32 16.38
C ALA A 13 -2.45 3.76 16.35
N ALA A 14 -1.86 4.60 17.20
CA ALA A 14 -2.20 6.00 17.25
C ALA A 14 -2.11 6.58 15.84
N ILE A 15 -3.16 7.27 15.40
CA ILE A 15 -3.20 7.87 14.06
C ILE A 15 -2.01 8.84 13.97
N PRO A 16 -1.07 8.66 13.02
CA PRO A 16 0.08 9.53 12.87
C PRO A 16 -0.38 10.98 12.69
N TRP A 17 0.28 11.93 13.34
CA TRP A 17 -0.09 13.33 13.22
C TRP A 17 0.09 13.85 11.78
N TYR A 18 -0.90 14.59 11.29
CA TYR A 18 -0.90 15.32 10.03
C TYR A 18 -1.70 16.61 10.21
N HIS A 19 -1.24 17.71 9.62
CA HIS A 19 -1.95 18.98 9.62
C HIS A 19 -2.57 19.20 8.24
N PRO A 20 -3.91 19.18 8.12
CA PRO A 20 -4.58 19.51 6.87
C PRO A 20 -4.26 20.93 6.41
N VAL A 21 -3.91 21.11 5.15
CA VAL A 21 -3.64 22.40 4.50
C VAL A 21 -4.81 22.86 3.63
N GLY A 22 -5.74 21.97 3.33
CA GLY A 22 -6.94 22.24 2.54
C GLY A 22 -7.97 21.13 2.70
N LYS A 23 -8.54 20.69 1.57
CA LYS A 23 -9.60 19.66 1.52
C LYS A 23 -9.07 18.26 1.21
N GLU A 24 -7.77 18.03 1.29
CA GLU A 24 -7.15 16.77 0.87
C GLU A 24 -7.64 15.57 1.69
N CYS A 25 -7.90 15.72 2.98
CA CYS A 25 -8.47 14.65 3.80
C CYS A 25 -9.89 14.27 3.31
N GLU A 26 -10.74 15.27 3.06
CA GLU A 26 -12.12 15.06 2.57
C GLU A 26 -12.11 14.40 1.18
N LEU A 27 -11.23 14.87 0.27
CA LEU A 27 -11.07 14.30 -1.07
C LEU A 27 -10.57 12.85 -1.02
N PHE A 28 -9.66 12.53 -0.11
CA PHE A 28 -9.16 11.17 0.07
C PHE A 28 -10.28 10.24 0.55
N GLU A 29 -11.07 10.65 1.53
CA GLU A 29 -12.22 9.87 2.02
C GLU A 29 -13.30 9.68 0.95
N TYR A 30 -13.57 10.73 0.17
CA TYR A 30 -14.51 10.66 -0.96
C TYR A 30 -14.04 9.65 -2.01
N ALA A 31 -12.78 9.74 -2.43
CA ALA A 31 -12.22 8.80 -3.40
C ALA A 31 -12.21 7.37 -2.87
N PHE A 32 -11.83 7.17 -1.60
CA PHE A 32 -11.88 5.86 -0.96
C PHE A 32 -13.30 5.26 -0.95
N SER A 33 -14.30 6.05 -0.55
CA SER A 33 -15.71 5.62 -0.51
C SER A 33 -16.25 5.25 -1.89
N ASN A 34 -15.73 5.89 -2.95
CA ASN A 34 -16.08 5.61 -4.34
C ASN A 34 -15.14 4.61 -5.03
N ARG A 35 -14.17 4.02 -4.30
CA ARG A 35 -13.15 3.09 -4.83
C ARG A 35 -12.36 3.67 -6.02
N LEU A 36 -12.05 4.96 -5.95
CA LEU A 36 -11.27 5.66 -6.98
C LEU A 36 -9.78 5.64 -6.64
N PRO A 37 -8.89 5.36 -7.62
CA PRO A 37 -7.46 5.53 -7.43
C PRO A 37 -7.12 7.02 -7.28
N LEU A 38 -6.07 7.31 -6.51
CA LEU A 38 -5.60 8.68 -6.26
C LEU A 38 -4.15 8.85 -6.70
N LEU A 39 -3.89 9.94 -7.43
CA LEU A 39 -2.55 10.44 -7.70
C LEU A 39 -2.29 11.68 -6.86
N ILE A 40 -1.26 11.63 -6.01
CA ILE A 40 -0.87 12.76 -5.14
C ILE A 40 0.39 13.39 -5.72
N LYS A 41 0.28 14.65 -6.16
CA LYS A 41 1.39 15.42 -6.71
C LYS A 41 1.73 16.61 -5.80
N GLY A 42 3.02 16.84 -5.60
CA GLY A 42 3.54 17.97 -4.82
C GLY A 42 5.06 17.89 -4.72
N PRO A 43 5.73 18.96 -4.29
CA PRO A 43 7.19 18.98 -4.17
C PRO A 43 7.70 17.94 -3.17
N THR A 44 8.98 17.61 -3.25
CA THR A 44 9.63 16.74 -2.26
C THR A 44 9.57 17.38 -0.88
N GLY A 45 9.33 16.57 0.15
CA GLY A 45 9.26 17.06 1.54
C GLY A 45 7.95 17.74 1.95
N CYS A 46 6.93 17.86 1.08
CA CYS A 46 5.63 18.46 1.46
C CYS A 46 4.71 17.52 2.28
N GLY A 47 5.20 16.34 2.66
CA GLY A 47 4.49 15.44 3.57
C GLY A 47 3.55 14.42 2.93
N LYS A 48 3.65 14.13 1.62
CA LYS A 48 2.80 13.14 0.91
C LYS A 48 2.76 11.77 1.60
N THR A 49 3.93 11.20 1.91
CA THR A 49 4.04 9.90 2.59
C THR A 49 3.38 9.93 3.98
N ARG A 50 3.56 11.02 4.73
CA ARG A 50 2.92 11.20 6.06
C ARG A 50 1.41 11.36 5.93
N PHE A 51 0.93 12.08 4.91
CA PHE A 51 -0.49 12.23 4.63
C PHE A 51 -1.16 10.87 4.36
N VAL A 52 -0.56 10.04 3.49
CA VAL A 52 -1.09 8.70 3.18
C VAL A 52 -1.09 7.80 4.42
N ALA A 53 -0.03 7.83 5.24
CA ALA A 53 0.03 7.10 6.51
C ALA A 53 -1.06 7.55 7.50
N HIS A 54 -1.28 8.86 7.62
CA HIS A 54 -2.37 9.42 8.43
C HIS A 54 -3.74 8.93 7.94
N MET A 55 -4.00 9.01 6.64
CA MET A 55 -5.28 8.61 6.06
C MET A 55 -5.53 7.11 6.17
N ALA A 56 -4.51 6.27 5.95
CA ALA A 56 -4.63 4.82 6.13
C ALA A 56 -4.98 4.45 7.57
N ALA A 57 -4.29 5.05 8.56
CA ALA A 57 -4.59 4.84 9.97
C ALA A 57 -5.99 5.35 10.35
N ARG A 58 -6.38 6.53 9.84
CA ARG A 58 -7.71 7.12 10.06
C ARG A 58 -8.84 6.25 9.48
N LEU A 59 -8.61 5.59 8.34
CA LEU A 59 -9.55 4.65 7.72
C LEU A 59 -9.48 3.23 8.32
N GLY A 60 -8.57 2.97 9.27
CA GLY A 60 -8.36 1.64 9.85
C GLY A 60 -7.88 0.61 8.83
N ARG A 61 -7.09 1.02 7.84
CA ARG A 61 -6.61 0.16 6.75
C ARG A 61 -5.11 -0.09 6.85
N PRO A 62 -4.64 -1.34 6.61
CA PRO A 62 -3.23 -1.61 6.43
C PRO A 62 -2.66 -0.76 5.29
N LEU A 63 -1.47 -0.19 5.49
CA LEU A 63 -0.73 0.53 4.45
C LEU A 63 0.46 -0.31 4.00
N ILE A 64 0.52 -0.60 2.70
CA ILE A 64 1.68 -1.22 2.07
C ILE A 64 2.30 -0.19 1.14
N THR A 65 3.50 0.26 1.47
CA THR A 65 4.27 1.20 0.64
C THR A 65 5.23 0.43 -0.26
N VAL A 66 5.25 0.80 -1.53
CA VAL A 66 6.23 0.34 -2.52
C VAL A 66 7.01 1.56 -3.00
N ALA A 67 8.33 1.52 -2.84
CA ALA A 67 9.21 2.51 -3.46
C ALA A 67 9.42 2.12 -4.93
N CYS A 68 8.91 2.93 -5.85
CA CYS A 68 9.06 2.68 -7.27
C CYS A 68 10.46 3.10 -7.76
N HIS A 69 10.98 2.32 -8.70
CA HIS A 69 12.27 2.53 -9.37
C HIS A 69 12.26 1.78 -10.71
N ASP A 70 13.22 2.08 -11.59
CA ASP A 70 13.26 1.54 -12.96
C ASP A 70 13.46 0.01 -13.03
N ASP A 71 14.01 -0.60 -11.99
CA ASP A 71 14.15 -2.06 -11.92
C ASP A 71 12.90 -2.79 -11.37
N LEU A 72 11.87 -2.06 -10.94
CA LEU A 72 10.65 -2.66 -10.39
C LEU A 72 9.86 -3.33 -11.52
N THR A 73 9.57 -4.63 -11.39
CA THR A 73 8.79 -5.38 -12.38
C THR A 73 7.35 -5.65 -11.94
N ALA A 74 6.49 -5.98 -12.91
CA ALA A 74 5.12 -6.46 -12.65
C ALA A 74 5.08 -7.67 -11.70
N ALA A 75 6.01 -8.61 -11.85
CA ALA A 75 6.10 -9.79 -11.00
C ALA A 75 6.51 -9.43 -9.56
N ASP A 76 7.29 -8.36 -9.36
CA ASP A 76 7.62 -7.90 -8.01
C ASP A 76 6.40 -7.30 -7.30
N LEU A 77 5.50 -6.62 -8.04
CA LEU A 77 4.25 -6.08 -7.49
C LEU A 77 3.21 -7.16 -7.19
N VAL A 78 2.94 -8.06 -8.14
CA VAL A 78 1.90 -9.08 -8.01
C VAL A 78 2.39 -10.27 -7.18
N GLY A 79 3.62 -10.69 -7.37
CA GLY A 79 4.15 -11.91 -6.80
C GLY A 79 4.70 -12.86 -7.85
N ARG A 80 5.42 -13.87 -7.38
CA ARG A 80 6.10 -14.86 -8.21
C ARG A 80 6.18 -16.20 -7.52
N HIS A 81 6.34 -17.25 -8.31
CA HIS A 81 6.67 -18.56 -7.78
C HIS A 81 8.14 -18.62 -7.37
N LEU A 82 8.40 -19.09 -6.15
CA LEU A 82 9.72 -19.38 -5.62
C LEU A 82 9.91 -20.89 -5.60
N ILE A 83 11.13 -21.34 -5.89
CA ILE A 83 11.51 -22.75 -5.82
C ILE A 83 12.30 -22.94 -4.53
N GLY A 84 11.85 -23.85 -3.67
CA GLY A 84 12.47 -24.19 -2.39
C GLY A 84 12.03 -25.57 -1.93
N ASP A 85 12.93 -26.31 -1.27
CA ASP A 85 12.66 -27.64 -0.68
C ASP A 85 12.00 -28.64 -1.65
N GLY A 86 12.39 -28.61 -2.93
CA GLY A 86 11.84 -29.50 -3.96
C GLY A 86 10.40 -29.17 -4.38
N GLN A 87 9.86 -28.01 -3.99
CA GLN A 87 8.51 -27.55 -4.31
C GLN A 87 8.50 -26.14 -4.90
N THR A 88 7.41 -25.83 -5.61
CA THR A 88 7.17 -24.50 -6.18
C THR A 88 6.07 -23.82 -5.37
N LEU A 89 6.43 -22.77 -4.64
CA LEU A 89 5.52 -22.03 -3.76
C LEU A 89 5.23 -20.65 -4.31
N TRP A 90 3.96 -20.24 -4.30
CA TRP A 90 3.58 -18.89 -4.64
C TRP A 90 3.95 -17.92 -3.51
N SER A 91 4.58 -16.80 -3.85
CA SER A 91 4.88 -15.71 -2.93
C SER A 91 4.21 -14.43 -3.40
N ASP A 92 3.27 -13.91 -2.61
CA ASP A 92 2.57 -12.65 -2.91
C ASP A 92 3.53 -11.46 -2.95
N GLY A 93 3.39 -10.61 -3.97
CA GLY A 93 3.98 -9.28 -4.00
C GLY A 93 3.19 -8.27 -3.14
N PRO A 94 3.70 -7.04 -2.94
CA PRO A 94 3.07 -6.03 -2.09
C PRO A 94 1.66 -5.64 -2.55
N LEU A 95 1.40 -5.58 -3.86
CA LEU A 95 0.07 -5.28 -4.39
C LEU A 95 -0.92 -6.38 -4.03
N THR A 96 -0.55 -7.65 -4.25
CA THR A 96 -1.40 -8.80 -3.92
C THR A 96 -1.67 -8.89 -2.42
N ARG A 97 -0.66 -8.61 -1.57
CA ARG A 97 -0.87 -8.55 -0.12
C ARG A 97 -1.85 -7.44 0.27
N ALA A 98 -1.76 -6.26 -0.34
CA ALA A 98 -2.67 -5.15 -0.06
C ALA A 98 -4.11 -5.54 -0.41
N VAL A 99 -4.31 -6.17 -1.58
CA VAL A 99 -5.62 -6.68 -2.00
C VAL A 99 -6.17 -7.71 -1.02
N ARG A 100 -5.37 -8.72 -0.65
CA ARG A 100 -5.80 -9.79 0.27
C ARG A 100 -6.16 -9.29 1.66
N GLN A 101 -5.46 -8.26 2.13
CA GLN A 101 -5.67 -7.65 3.45
C GLN A 101 -6.73 -6.54 3.44
N GLY A 102 -7.28 -6.18 2.27
CA GLY A 102 -8.16 -5.04 2.12
C GLY A 102 -7.50 -3.72 2.54
N GLY A 103 -6.19 -3.61 2.29
CA GLY A 103 -5.34 -2.47 2.62
C GLY A 103 -5.17 -1.49 1.45
N ILE A 104 -4.47 -0.40 1.74
CA ILE A 104 -4.06 0.62 0.77
C ILE A 104 -2.66 0.25 0.26
N CYS A 105 -2.53 0.15 -1.06
CA CYS A 105 -1.24 0.08 -1.74
C CYS A 105 -0.80 1.49 -2.13
N TYR A 106 0.28 2.00 -1.56
CA TYR A 106 0.86 3.30 -1.88
C TYR A 106 2.14 3.12 -2.69
N LEU A 107 2.13 3.63 -3.92
CA LEU A 107 3.27 3.60 -4.83
C LEU A 107 4.00 4.95 -4.76
N ASP A 108 5.10 4.98 -4.03
CA ASP A 108 5.91 6.19 -3.87
C ASP A 108 6.84 6.35 -5.08
N GLU A 109 6.97 7.57 -5.60
CA GLU A 109 7.74 7.86 -6.82
C GLU A 109 7.31 7.02 -8.04
N VAL A 110 6.01 6.80 -8.23
CA VAL A 110 5.45 6.00 -9.35
C VAL A 110 5.90 6.45 -10.74
N VAL A 111 6.34 7.71 -10.88
CA VAL A 111 6.90 8.25 -12.13
C VAL A 111 8.24 7.63 -12.50
N GLU A 112 8.98 7.11 -11.52
CA GLU A 112 10.26 6.40 -11.69
C GLU A 112 10.05 4.90 -11.97
N ALA A 113 8.80 4.42 -12.03
CA ALA A 113 8.51 3.05 -12.43
C ALA A 113 8.56 2.90 -13.96
N ARG A 114 9.08 1.77 -14.44
CA ARG A 114 8.95 1.38 -15.86
C ARG A 114 7.49 1.32 -16.29
N LYS A 115 7.22 1.80 -17.51
CA LYS A 115 5.88 1.82 -18.12
C LYS A 115 5.20 0.45 -18.14
N ASP A 116 5.96 -0.63 -18.34
CA ASP A 116 5.42 -1.99 -18.40
C ASP A 116 4.92 -2.49 -17.03
N THR A 117 5.46 -1.94 -15.94
CA THR A 117 5.05 -2.26 -14.56
C THR A 117 3.75 -1.53 -14.18
N THR A 118 3.45 -0.41 -14.83
CA THR A 118 2.19 0.33 -14.61
C THR A 118 0.97 -0.40 -15.17
N VAL A 119 1.13 -1.30 -16.15
CA VAL A 119 0.02 -2.03 -16.80
C VAL A 119 -0.78 -2.89 -15.82
N VAL A 120 -0.18 -3.26 -14.70
CA VAL A 120 -0.80 -4.12 -13.68
C VAL A 120 -1.63 -3.35 -12.64
N LEU A 121 -1.64 -2.02 -12.73
CA LEU A 121 -2.33 -1.09 -11.83
C LEU A 121 -3.65 -0.60 -12.44
#